data_AF-A0A6J1JIV1-F1
#
_entry.id   AF-A0A6J1JIV1-F1
#
_cell.length_a   1.000
_cell.length_b   1.000
_cell.length_c   1.000
_cell.angle_alpha   90.00
_cell.angle_beta   90.00
_cell.angle_gamma   90.00
#
_symmetry.space_group_name_H-M   'P 1'
#
loop_
_entity.id
_entity.type
_entity.pdbx_description
1 polymer ?
#
loop_
_entity_poly.entity_id
_entity_poly.type
_entity_poly.pdbx_seq_one_letter_code
_entity_poly.pdbx_strand_id
1 'polypeptide(L)'
;MASCSTLSFCLSFNSTPFSSSCSSKNKCRRAFFPVSAISYQKFVQFALDETKLHTHLFPSPLQEKYNSMISMDKNVKLQMLSFQAPKIRLLRSLNIESETMQVLDFAAFPETEFDVPIFCANIFTAASSSIVVLDLNPLHDVINQRDYREKYYKSLLHLGIKYAELLPWGGKLTSESLKFFSPIVIWTKSSSTESTYDILFSAFVDYYKAWLELVNNAAEETIPSRLMVNREAQHRYLSWRAEKDPGHGLLKKLIGEMLAKDLVRNFLFNGVDELGSKRFLDYFPEYYCEDGTVNTKRSMAGKSYEHRPWDKTGEFIGDLTKS
;
A
#
# COMPACT_ATOMS: atom_id res chain seq x y z
N MET A 1 -2.03 2.92 75.17
CA MET A 1 -3.46 3.13 75.52
C MET A 1 -4.29 2.44 74.46
N ALA A 2 -5.08 1.47 74.92
CA ALA A 2 -6.12 0.67 74.25
C ALA A 2 -5.77 0.08 72.85
N SER A 3 -5.41 -1.20 72.69
CA SER A 3 -6.20 -2.44 72.93
C SER A 3 -7.47 -2.45 72.06
N CYS A 4 -7.88 -3.47 71.32
CA CYS A 4 -7.64 -4.93 71.23
C CYS A 4 -8.21 -5.33 69.82
N SER A 5 -8.07 -6.52 69.23
CA SER A 5 -7.70 -7.85 69.67
C SER A 5 -7.51 -8.74 68.43
N THR A 6 -6.49 -9.58 68.54
CA THR A 6 -6.18 -10.83 67.84
C THR A 6 -7.35 -11.78 67.68
N LEU A 7 -7.33 -12.61 66.62
CA LEU A 7 -7.42 -14.07 66.77
C LEU A 7 -6.89 -14.77 65.51
N SER A 8 -5.72 -15.38 65.69
CA SER A 8 -5.19 -16.45 64.84
C SER A 8 -5.77 -17.78 65.33
N PHE A 9 -6.16 -18.66 64.42
CA PHE A 9 -6.22 -20.10 64.68
C PHE A 9 -5.75 -20.85 63.44
N CYS A 10 -4.55 -21.43 63.54
CA CYS A 10 -4.12 -22.53 62.72
C CYS A 10 -4.86 -23.80 63.17
N LEU A 11 -5.48 -24.52 62.23
CA LEU A 11 -5.70 -25.96 62.35
C LEU A 11 -5.43 -26.61 61.00
N SER A 12 -4.30 -27.34 60.95
CA SER A 12 -3.98 -28.29 59.89
C SER A 12 -4.76 -29.57 60.13
N PHE A 13 -5.52 -30.03 59.14
CA PHE A 13 -5.92 -31.44 59.03
C PHE A 13 -5.79 -31.89 57.58
N ASN A 14 -5.02 -32.96 57.40
CA ASN A 14 -4.82 -33.69 56.16
C ASN A 14 -6.10 -34.39 55.71
N SER A 15 -6.44 -34.27 54.43
CA SER A 15 -7.16 -35.30 53.67
C SER A 15 -6.90 -35.17 52.17
N THR A 16 -6.19 -36.14 51.60
CA THR A 16 -6.06 -36.43 50.16
C THR A 16 -7.21 -37.35 49.69
N PRO A 17 -7.37 -37.66 48.39
CA PRO A 17 -7.46 -36.79 47.22
C PRO A 17 -8.77 -37.10 46.44
N PHE A 18 -9.34 -36.15 45.70
CA PHE A 18 -10.31 -36.48 44.66
C PHE A 18 -10.05 -35.68 43.39
N SER A 19 -9.93 -36.43 42.30
CA SER A 19 -9.66 -35.97 40.96
C SER A 19 -10.81 -35.13 40.42
N SER A 20 -10.51 -34.01 39.78
CA SER A 20 -11.26 -33.59 38.60
C SER A 20 -10.37 -32.71 37.73
N SER A 21 -9.90 -33.29 36.64
CA SER A 21 -9.35 -32.52 35.53
C SER A 21 -10.48 -31.70 34.92
N CYS A 22 -10.37 -30.37 34.96
CA CYS A 22 -11.17 -29.52 34.10
C CYS A 22 -10.26 -28.47 33.46
N SER A 23 -9.51 -28.90 32.43
CA SER A 23 -8.80 -28.00 31.54
C SER A 23 -9.82 -27.30 30.63
N SER A 24 -10.30 -26.14 31.02
CA SER A 24 -10.99 -25.23 30.10
C SER A 24 -9.94 -24.58 29.18
N LYS A 25 -9.52 -25.33 28.16
CA LYS A 25 -8.87 -24.73 26.97
C LYS A 25 -10.01 -24.18 26.11
N ASN A 26 -10.45 -22.96 26.43
CA ASN A 26 -11.20 -22.14 25.48
C ASN A 26 -10.28 -21.80 24.30
N LYS A 27 -10.18 -22.74 23.34
CA LYS A 27 -9.73 -22.42 21.99
C LYS A 27 -10.78 -21.49 21.41
N CYS A 28 -10.51 -20.19 21.46
CA CYS A 28 -11.21 -19.20 20.66
C CYS A 28 -11.10 -19.65 19.20
N ARG A 29 -12.14 -20.32 18.68
CA ARG A 29 -12.24 -20.67 17.27
C ARG A 29 -12.30 -19.33 16.54
N ARG A 30 -11.19 -18.88 15.95
CA ARG A 30 -11.20 -17.75 15.02
C ARG A 30 -12.22 -18.09 13.93
N ALA A 31 -13.32 -17.34 13.88
CA ALA A 31 -14.31 -17.49 12.84
C ALA A 31 -13.62 -17.31 11.48
N PHE A 32 -13.90 -18.23 10.55
CA PHE A 32 -13.40 -18.15 9.18
C PHE A 32 -14.01 -16.91 8.52
N PHE A 33 -13.18 -15.98 8.06
CA PHE A 33 -13.64 -14.79 7.35
C PHE A 33 -13.52 -15.07 5.84
N PRO A 34 -14.63 -15.42 5.17
CA PRO A 34 -14.59 -15.83 3.77
C PRO A 34 -14.19 -14.65 2.88
N VAL A 35 -13.47 -14.92 1.79
CA VAL A 35 -13.08 -13.89 0.82
C VAL A 35 -14.30 -13.17 0.23
N SER A 36 -15.44 -13.86 0.12
CA SER A 36 -16.72 -13.27 -0.32
C SER A 36 -17.30 -12.22 0.64
N ALA A 37 -16.84 -12.15 1.90
CA ALA A 37 -17.22 -11.10 2.85
C ALA A 37 -16.36 -9.82 2.71
N ILE A 38 -15.29 -9.87 1.89
CA ILE A 38 -14.41 -8.74 1.62
C ILE A 38 -14.87 -8.04 0.35
N SER A 39 -15.05 -6.73 0.40
CA SER A 39 -15.22 -5.92 -0.80
C SER A 39 -14.44 -4.63 -0.69
N TYR A 40 -13.47 -4.45 -1.59
CA TYR A 40 -12.70 -3.22 -1.65
C TYR A 40 -13.44 -2.07 -2.35
N GLN A 41 -14.65 -2.28 -2.86
CA GLN A 41 -15.47 -1.19 -3.41
C GLN A 41 -15.76 -0.11 -2.37
N LYS A 42 -15.92 -0.49 -1.09
CA LYS A 42 -16.13 0.49 0.00
C LYS A 42 -14.96 1.46 0.17
N PHE A 43 -13.73 1.02 -0.14
CA PHE A 43 -12.52 1.85 -0.08
C PHE A 43 -12.56 2.89 -1.19
N VAL A 44 -12.88 2.44 -2.41
CA VAL A 44 -13.01 3.30 -3.59
C VAL A 44 -14.14 4.32 -3.39
N GLN A 45 -15.31 3.89 -2.94
CA GLN A 45 -16.46 4.77 -2.72
C GLN A 45 -16.14 5.86 -1.69
N PHE A 46 -15.55 5.47 -0.56
CA PHE A 46 -15.09 6.43 0.45
C PHE A 46 -14.11 7.45 -0.15
N ALA A 47 -13.10 7.00 -0.89
CA ALA A 47 -12.11 7.90 -1.47
C ALA A 47 -12.74 8.87 -2.47
N LEU A 48 -13.66 8.41 -3.33
CA LEU A 48 -14.35 9.28 -4.27
C LEU A 48 -15.24 10.31 -3.57
N ASP A 49 -15.97 9.89 -2.53
CA ASP A 49 -16.85 10.79 -1.79
C ASP A 49 -16.07 11.81 -0.98
N GLU A 50 -15.01 11.40 -0.28
CA GLU A 50 -14.13 12.31 0.44
C GLU A 50 -13.47 13.31 -0.53
N THR A 51 -12.99 12.86 -1.70
CA THR A 51 -12.36 13.77 -2.67
C THR A 51 -13.32 14.84 -3.17
N LYS A 52 -14.61 14.51 -3.39
CA LYS A 52 -15.64 15.47 -3.80
C LYS A 52 -15.90 16.55 -2.76
N LEU A 53 -15.57 16.32 -1.48
CA LEU A 53 -15.66 17.34 -0.44
C LEU A 53 -14.53 18.38 -0.54
N HIS A 54 -13.40 18.01 -1.14
CA HIS A 54 -12.21 18.87 -1.25
C HIS A 54 -12.06 19.50 -2.62
N THR A 55 -12.49 18.83 -3.69
CA THR A 55 -12.36 19.31 -5.07
C THR A 55 -13.41 18.70 -5.99
N HIS A 56 -13.66 19.33 -7.13
CA HIS A 56 -14.48 18.74 -8.18
C HIS A 56 -13.72 17.62 -8.89
N LEU A 57 -14.33 16.43 -8.99
CA LEU A 57 -13.84 15.28 -9.76
C LEU A 57 -14.51 15.24 -11.13
N PHE A 58 -13.70 15.19 -12.18
CA PHE A 58 -14.14 14.98 -13.55
C PHE A 58 -13.81 13.55 -13.99
N PRO A 59 -14.66 12.86 -14.76
CA PRO A 59 -14.29 11.61 -15.40
C PRO A 59 -13.04 11.81 -16.27
N SER A 60 -12.07 10.88 -16.17
CA SER A 60 -10.91 10.87 -17.06
C SER A 60 -11.34 10.38 -18.46
N PRO A 61 -10.74 10.86 -19.56
CA PRO A 61 -10.92 10.26 -20.88
C PRO A 61 -10.63 8.75 -20.92
N LEU A 62 -9.78 8.26 -20.01
CA LEU A 62 -9.50 6.82 -19.85
C LEU A 62 -10.76 6.00 -19.52
N GLN A 63 -11.77 6.60 -18.88
CA GLN A 63 -12.97 5.91 -18.43
C GLN A 63 -13.79 5.33 -19.59
N GLU A 64 -13.72 5.93 -20.78
CA GLU A 64 -14.39 5.46 -21.99
C GLU A 64 -13.83 4.10 -22.43
N LYS A 65 -12.50 3.95 -22.40
CA LYS A 65 -11.81 2.72 -22.79
C LYS A 65 -11.72 1.70 -21.65
N TYR A 66 -11.50 2.16 -20.42
CA TYR A 66 -11.26 1.32 -19.24
C TYR A 66 -12.39 1.49 -18.22
N ASN A 67 -13.37 0.59 -18.27
CA ASN A 67 -14.51 0.58 -17.34
C ASN A 67 -14.68 -0.79 -16.66
N SER A 68 -14.77 -1.86 -17.44
CA SER A 68 -14.95 -3.21 -16.95
C SER A 68 -14.42 -4.21 -17.96
N MET A 69 -13.86 -5.29 -17.43
CA MET A 69 -13.41 -6.43 -18.23
C MET A 69 -13.84 -7.71 -17.53
N ILE A 70 -13.98 -8.76 -18.32
CA ILE A 70 -14.25 -10.12 -17.83
C ILE A 70 -12.99 -10.95 -18.16
N SER A 71 -12.57 -11.80 -17.24
CA SER A 71 -11.45 -12.72 -17.46
C SER A 71 -11.71 -13.68 -18.62
N MET A 72 -10.64 -14.27 -19.15
CA MET A 72 -10.72 -15.25 -20.25
C MET A 72 -11.62 -16.46 -19.93
N ASP A 73 -11.66 -16.88 -18.66
CA ASP A 73 -12.51 -17.97 -18.17
C ASP A 73 -13.93 -17.53 -17.78
N LYS A 74 -14.23 -16.24 -17.90
CA LYS A 74 -15.53 -15.60 -17.61
C LYS A 74 -15.99 -15.63 -16.15
N ASN A 75 -15.11 -15.98 -15.21
CA ASN A 75 -15.46 -16.12 -13.79
C ASN A 75 -14.99 -14.96 -12.91
N VAL A 76 -14.20 -14.03 -13.46
CA VAL A 76 -13.63 -12.92 -12.70
C VAL A 76 -13.98 -11.61 -13.39
N LYS A 77 -14.51 -10.67 -12.61
CA LYS A 77 -14.80 -9.31 -13.07
C LYS A 77 -13.69 -8.38 -12.64
N LEU A 78 -13.17 -7.60 -13.58
CA LEU A 78 -12.27 -6.49 -13.35
C LEU A 78 -13.07 -5.20 -13.54
N GLN A 79 -13.05 -4.29 -12.57
CA GLN A 79 -13.74 -3.00 -12.62
C GLN A 79 -12.71 -1.88 -12.49
N MET A 80 -12.83 -0.88 -13.36
CA MET A 80 -11.90 0.22 -13.48
C MET A 80 -12.64 1.54 -13.40
N LEU A 81 -12.16 2.43 -12.53
CA LEU A 81 -12.64 3.81 -12.47
C LEU A 81 -11.45 4.76 -12.63
N SER A 82 -11.67 5.88 -13.31
CA SER A 82 -10.66 6.91 -13.53
C SER A 82 -11.26 8.31 -13.57
N PHE A 83 -10.62 9.21 -12.83
CA PHE A 83 -11.02 10.61 -12.67
C PHE A 83 -9.80 11.51 -12.70
N GLN A 84 -10.03 12.81 -12.87
CA GLN A 84 -9.06 13.88 -12.77
C GLN A 84 -9.63 15.03 -11.93
N ALA A 85 -8.77 15.88 -11.39
CA ALA A 85 -9.12 17.09 -10.65
C ALA A 85 -8.05 18.17 -10.88
N PRO A 86 -8.27 19.44 -10.52
CA PRO A 86 -7.31 20.52 -10.78
C PRO A 86 -5.85 20.28 -10.32
N LYS A 87 -5.64 19.51 -9.24
CA LYS A 87 -4.30 19.13 -8.74
C LYS A 87 -3.99 17.64 -8.91
N ILE A 88 -4.89 16.87 -9.51
CA ILE A 88 -4.83 15.41 -9.61
C ILE A 88 -4.92 15.03 -11.08
N ARG A 89 -3.77 14.71 -11.68
CA ARG A 89 -3.65 14.25 -13.06
C ARG A 89 -4.48 13.01 -13.32
N LEU A 90 -4.42 12.04 -12.40
CA LEU A 90 -5.16 10.79 -12.52
C LEU A 90 -5.40 10.15 -11.15
N LEU A 91 -6.67 10.06 -10.77
CA LEU A 91 -7.18 9.21 -9.70
C LEU A 91 -7.77 7.95 -10.33
N ARG A 92 -7.24 6.76 -10.04
CA ARG A 92 -7.72 5.52 -10.65
C ARG A 92 -7.80 4.34 -9.70
N SER A 93 -8.78 3.48 -9.93
CA SER A 93 -8.95 2.22 -9.22
C SER A 93 -9.06 1.06 -10.21
N LEU A 94 -8.44 -0.07 -9.88
CA LEU A 94 -8.73 -1.39 -10.43
C LEU A 94 -9.16 -2.30 -9.28
N ASN A 95 -10.39 -2.80 -9.37
CA ASN A 95 -10.94 -3.81 -8.48
C ASN A 95 -11.05 -5.14 -9.22
N ILE A 96 -10.58 -6.22 -8.61
CA ILE A 96 -10.74 -7.58 -9.15
C ILE A 96 -11.44 -8.42 -8.09
N GLU A 97 -12.59 -8.98 -8.44
CA GLU A 97 -13.42 -9.75 -7.52
C GLU A 97 -13.69 -11.14 -8.08
N SER A 98 -13.42 -12.15 -7.26
CA SER A 98 -13.81 -13.54 -7.50
C SER A 98 -14.17 -14.22 -6.17
N GLU A 99 -14.66 -15.46 -6.24
CA GLU A 99 -14.93 -16.28 -5.04
C GLU A 99 -13.69 -16.54 -4.18
N THR A 100 -12.50 -16.50 -4.78
CA THR A 100 -11.24 -16.93 -4.15
C THR A 100 -10.24 -15.80 -3.93
N MET A 101 -10.48 -14.63 -4.54
CA MET A 101 -9.55 -13.52 -4.56
C MET A 101 -10.25 -12.16 -4.63
N GLN A 102 -9.69 -11.19 -3.91
CA GLN A 102 -10.08 -9.78 -3.93
C GLN A 102 -8.82 -8.93 -4.13
N VAL A 103 -8.86 -7.99 -5.09
CA VAL A 103 -7.74 -7.08 -5.37
C VAL A 103 -8.24 -5.65 -5.42
N LEU A 104 -7.47 -4.74 -4.81
CA LEU A 104 -7.56 -3.30 -4.99
C LEU A 104 -6.20 -2.79 -5.46
N ASP A 105 -6.16 -2.13 -6.60
CA ASP A 105 -5.08 -1.22 -6.97
C ASP A 105 -5.69 0.18 -7.11
N PHE A 106 -5.44 1.04 -6.13
CA PHE A 106 -5.93 2.41 -6.08
C PHE A 106 -4.75 3.37 -5.95
N ALA A 107 -4.73 4.42 -6.77
CA ALA A 107 -3.69 5.43 -6.69
C ALA A 107 -4.20 6.78 -7.18
N ALA A 108 -3.53 7.82 -6.70
CA ALA A 108 -3.75 9.19 -7.13
C ALA A 108 -2.42 9.80 -7.53
N PHE A 109 -2.30 10.16 -8.80
CA PHE A 109 -1.13 10.83 -9.37
C PHE A 109 -1.40 12.34 -9.40
N PRO A 110 -0.56 13.16 -8.77
CA PRO A 110 -0.72 14.62 -8.83
C PRO A 110 -0.34 15.15 -10.21
N GLU A 111 -0.85 16.35 -10.53
CA GLU A 111 -0.28 17.14 -11.63
C GLU A 111 1.18 17.49 -11.34
N THR A 112 1.99 17.68 -12.38
CA THR A 112 3.47 17.81 -12.24
C THR A 112 3.90 19.10 -11.54
N GLU A 113 3.00 20.06 -11.48
CA GLU A 113 3.09 21.34 -10.80
C GLU A 113 2.99 21.18 -9.28
N PHE A 114 2.47 20.06 -8.77
CA PHE A 114 2.36 19.79 -7.34
C PHE A 114 3.24 18.61 -6.96
N ASP A 115 4.29 18.87 -6.19
CA ASP A 115 5.28 17.86 -5.79
C ASP A 115 4.80 16.93 -4.65
N VAL A 116 3.49 16.82 -4.44
CA VAL A 116 2.92 15.97 -3.39
C VAL A 116 3.23 14.48 -3.63
N PRO A 117 3.27 13.67 -2.57
CA PRO A 117 3.40 12.22 -2.71
C PRO A 117 2.31 11.60 -3.58
N ILE A 118 2.59 10.45 -4.18
CA ILE A 118 1.61 9.61 -4.89
C ILE A 118 0.86 8.78 -3.87
N PHE A 119 -0.47 8.92 -3.78
CA PHE A 119 -1.25 7.99 -2.95
C PHE A 119 -1.26 6.61 -3.59
N CYS A 120 -1.03 5.56 -2.80
CA CYS A 120 -0.88 4.20 -3.30
C CYS A 120 -1.52 3.20 -2.33
N ALA A 121 -2.49 2.43 -2.80
CA ALA A 121 -3.10 1.32 -2.07
C ALA A 121 -3.18 0.10 -2.99
N ASN A 122 -2.26 -0.85 -2.78
CA ASN A 122 -2.22 -2.14 -3.44
C ASN A 122 -2.53 -3.24 -2.43
N ILE A 123 -3.73 -3.80 -2.52
CA ILE A 123 -4.24 -4.80 -1.60
C ILE A 123 -4.58 -6.05 -2.40
N PHE A 124 -3.95 -7.17 -2.04
CA PHE A 124 -4.25 -8.48 -2.59
C PHE A 124 -4.68 -9.40 -1.46
N THR A 125 -5.88 -9.95 -1.55
CA THR A 125 -6.38 -10.96 -0.61
C THR A 125 -6.78 -12.21 -1.35
N ALA A 126 -6.25 -13.35 -0.90
CA ALA A 126 -6.63 -14.66 -1.41
C ALA A 126 -6.60 -15.70 -0.28
N ALA A 127 -7.53 -16.65 -0.36
CA ALA A 127 -7.74 -17.67 0.66
C ALA A 127 -7.92 -17.10 2.08
N SER A 128 -6.87 -17.14 2.91
CA SER A 128 -6.89 -16.64 4.29
C SER A 128 -5.75 -15.65 4.57
N SER A 129 -5.15 -15.07 3.52
CA SER A 129 -4.03 -14.15 3.63
C SER A 129 -4.22 -12.89 2.77
N SER A 130 -3.78 -11.77 3.32
CA SER A 130 -3.74 -10.48 2.66
C SER A 130 -2.29 -9.99 2.56
N ILE A 131 -1.92 -9.46 1.39
CA ILE A 131 -0.67 -8.75 1.12
C ILE A 131 -1.06 -7.31 0.82
N VAL A 132 -0.51 -6.37 1.60
CA VAL A 132 -0.92 -4.97 1.58
C VAL A 132 0.31 -4.09 1.41
N VAL A 133 0.22 -3.15 0.49
CA VAL A 133 1.02 -1.93 0.44
C VAL A 133 0.04 -0.76 0.49
N LEU A 134 0.08 0.05 1.54
CA LEU A 134 -0.63 1.31 1.65
C LEU A 134 0.38 2.40 2.01
N ASP A 135 0.47 3.44 1.20
CA ASP A 135 1.48 4.48 1.35
C ASP A 135 1.10 5.79 0.68
N LEU A 136 1.79 6.84 1.09
CA LEU A 136 1.97 8.08 0.34
C LEU A 136 3.36 8.00 -0.26
N ASN A 137 3.52 7.32 -1.41
CA ASN A 137 4.82 7.10 -2.04
C ASN A 137 5.47 8.45 -2.38
N PRO A 138 6.70 8.72 -1.90
CA PRO A 138 7.32 10.01 -2.12
C PRO A 138 7.63 10.23 -3.59
N LEU A 139 7.42 11.46 -4.07
CA LEU A 139 7.85 11.83 -5.42
C LEU A 139 9.39 11.88 -5.50
N HIS A 140 10.03 12.46 -4.47
CA HIS A 140 11.48 12.62 -4.38
C HIS A 140 12.11 11.74 -3.30
N ASP A 141 13.41 11.43 -3.42
CA ASP A 141 14.11 10.50 -2.54
C ASP A 141 14.12 10.95 -1.06
N VAL A 142 13.39 10.25 -0.21
CA VAL A 142 13.29 10.54 1.24
C VAL A 142 14.43 9.98 2.09
N ILE A 143 15.30 9.13 1.53
CA ILE A 143 16.48 8.62 2.23
C ILE A 143 17.58 9.69 2.20
N ASN A 144 17.81 10.27 1.02
CA ASN A 144 18.90 11.22 0.81
C ASN A 144 18.45 12.70 0.82
N GLN A 145 17.20 13.02 0.48
CA GLN A 145 16.68 14.40 0.46
C GLN A 145 15.83 14.68 1.70
N ARG A 146 16.50 15.15 2.76
CA ARG A 146 15.85 15.44 4.04
C ARG A 146 14.76 16.51 3.94
N ASP A 147 14.95 17.54 3.11
CA ASP A 147 13.99 18.64 2.98
C ASP A 147 12.62 18.15 2.48
N TYR A 148 12.60 17.27 1.46
CA TYR A 148 11.34 16.69 0.97
C TYR A 148 10.70 15.77 2.01
N ARG A 149 11.50 14.96 2.71
CA ARG A 149 11.02 14.10 3.78
C ARG A 149 10.40 14.92 4.91
N GLU A 150 11.06 16.00 5.34
CA GLU A 150 10.57 16.88 6.40
C GLU A 150 9.30 17.61 5.99
N LYS A 151 9.24 18.12 4.75
CA LYS A 151 8.08 18.80 4.19
C LYS A 151 6.80 17.95 4.27
N TYR A 152 6.89 16.67 3.91
CA TYR A 152 5.69 15.84 3.72
C TYR A 152 5.43 14.81 4.82
N TYR A 153 6.45 14.31 5.50
CA TYR A 153 6.29 13.15 6.39
C TYR A 153 6.50 13.45 7.86
N LYS A 154 7.15 14.56 8.23
CA LYS A 154 7.41 14.91 9.64
C LYS A 154 6.13 14.96 10.47
N SER A 155 5.08 15.60 9.94
CA SER A 155 3.78 15.68 10.60
C SER A 155 3.01 14.35 10.56
N LEU A 156 3.35 13.42 9.66
CA LEU A 156 2.64 12.15 9.45
C LEU A 156 3.27 10.96 10.17
N LEU A 157 4.42 11.11 10.84
CA LEU A 157 5.08 9.99 11.52
C LEU A 157 4.19 9.32 12.56
N HIS A 158 3.39 10.09 13.30
CA HIS A 158 2.44 9.56 14.28
C HIS A 158 1.41 8.60 13.65
N LEU A 159 0.96 8.91 12.43
CA LEU A 159 0.05 8.06 11.66
C LEU A 159 0.72 6.75 11.27
N GLY A 160 1.96 6.82 10.76
CA GLY A 160 2.76 5.65 10.43
C GLY A 160 3.03 4.74 11.63
N ILE A 161 3.34 5.32 12.79
CA ILE A 161 3.59 4.56 14.04
C ILE A 161 2.32 3.84 14.50
N LYS A 162 1.17 4.56 14.55
CA LYS A 162 -0.14 4.00 14.92
C LYS A 162 -0.44 2.73 14.13
N TYR A 163 -0.30 2.78 12.81
CA TYR A 163 -0.65 1.64 11.97
C TYR A 163 0.44 0.58 11.86
N ALA A 164 1.73 0.91 12.09
CA ALA A 164 2.78 -0.10 12.20
C ALA A 164 2.61 -1.03 13.42
N GLU A 165 1.97 -0.54 14.50
CA GLU A 165 1.62 -1.37 15.67
C GLU A 165 0.43 -2.30 15.39
N LEU A 166 -0.52 -1.86 14.57
CA LEU A 166 -1.75 -2.61 14.26
C LEU A 166 -1.59 -3.57 13.05
N LEU A 167 -0.75 -3.20 12.09
CA LEU A 167 -0.48 -3.92 10.85
C LEU A 167 1.03 -4.21 10.76
N PRO A 168 1.50 -5.32 11.36
CA PRO A 168 2.92 -5.59 11.51
C PRO A 168 3.61 -5.78 10.16
N TRP A 169 4.92 -5.51 10.15
CA TRP A 169 5.76 -5.58 8.96
C TRP A 169 5.67 -6.93 8.23
N GLY A 170 5.51 -6.89 6.91
CA GLY A 170 5.30 -8.08 6.06
C GLY A 170 6.53 -8.95 5.80
N GLY A 171 7.65 -8.69 6.48
CA GLY A 171 8.95 -9.36 6.28
C GLY A 171 9.66 -8.91 5.00
N LYS A 172 10.62 -9.72 4.53
CA LYS A 172 11.44 -9.41 3.35
C LYS A 172 10.61 -9.01 2.11
N LEU A 173 11.07 -7.97 1.42
CA LEU A 173 10.51 -7.44 0.17
C LEU A 173 11.61 -7.14 -0.86
N THR A 174 11.22 -6.90 -2.12
CA THR A 174 12.13 -6.46 -3.19
C THR A 174 12.89 -5.21 -2.75
N SER A 175 14.23 -5.27 -2.70
CA SER A 175 15.02 -4.19 -2.11
C SER A 175 14.88 -2.86 -2.84
N GLU A 176 14.76 -2.91 -4.17
CA GLU A 176 14.59 -1.74 -5.03
C GLU A 176 13.24 -1.05 -4.83
N SER A 177 12.22 -1.74 -4.30
CA SER A 177 10.92 -1.13 -4.00
C SER A 177 11.01 -0.07 -2.90
N LEU A 178 11.99 -0.18 -1.99
CA LEU A 178 12.17 0.83 -0.93
C LEU A 178 12.57 2.21 -1.47
N LYS A 179 13.13 2.29 -2.68
CA LYS A 179 13.42 3.57 -3.36
C LYS A 179 12.15 4.41 -3.58
N PHE A 180 10.97 3.81 -3.42
CA PHE A 180 9.66 4.43 -3.68
C PHE A 180 8.72 4.37 -2.48
N PHE A 181 9.18 3.90 -1.31
CA PHE A 181 8.36 3.83 -0.10
C PHE A 181 8.71 4.94 0.88
N SER A 182 7.69 5.47 1.54
CA SER A 182 7.86 6.51 2.54
C SER A 182 8.19 5.94 3.93
N PRO A 183 8.63 6.78 4.89
CA PRO A 183 8.79 6.38 6.28
C PRO A 183 7.50 5.92 6.97
N ILE A 184 6.33 6.21 6.39
CA ILE A 184 5.01 5.83 6.92
C ILE A 184 4.38 4.66 6.17
N VAL A 185 5.09 4.00 5.24
CA VAL A 185 4.53 2.88 4.47
C VAL A 185 3.97 1.77 5.37
N ILE A 186 2.82 1.24 4.99
CA ILE A 186 2.26 0.00 5.53
C ILE A 186 2.54 -1.09 4.50
N TRP A 187 3.61 -1.86 4.74
CA TRP A 187 3.86 -3.13 4.07
C TRP A 187 3.56 -4.24 5.07
N THR A 188 2.48 -5.00 4.84
CA THR A 188 2.08 -6.09 5.73
C THR A 188 1.67 -7.34 4.95
N LYS A 189 1.92 -8.49 5.55
CA LYS A 189 1.33 -9.78 5.19
C LYS A 189 0.63 -10.32 6.42
N SER A 190 -0.67 -10.49 6.36
CA SER A 190 -1.48 -10.85 7.53
C SER A 190 -2.57 -11.84 7.18
N SER A 191 -3.09 -12.53 8.21
CA SER A 191 -4.28 -13.36 8.03
C SER A 191 -5.48 -12.47 7.76
N SER A 192 -6.28 -12.86 6.76
CA SER A 192 -7.53 -12.19 6.41
C SER A 192 -8.57 -12.49 7.47
N THR A 193 -8.80 -11.54 8.37
CA THR A 193 -9.85 -11.57 9.39
C THR A 193 -10.68 -10.31 9.30
N GLU A 194 -11.90 -10.33 9.83
CA GLU A 194 -12.78 -9.15 9.90
C GLU A 194 -12.08 -7.97 10.59
N SER A 195 -11.44 -8.23 11.75
CA SER A 195 -10.68 -7.22 12.47
C SER A 195 -9.51 -6.64 11.64
N THR A 196 -8.75 -7.49 10.94
CA THR A 196 -7.67 -7.03 10.05
C THR A 196 -8.23 -6.13 8.94
N TYR A 197 -9.38 -6.50 8.37
CA TYR A 197 -10.04 -5.75 7.30
C TYR A 197 -10.56 -4.40 7.77
N ASP A 198 -11.11 -4.31 8.98
CA ASP A 198 -11.58 -3.05 9.56
C ASP A 198 -10.43 -2.11 9.94
N ILE A 199 -9.35 -2.66 10.49
CA ILE A 199 -8.11 -1.91 10.74
C ILE A 199 -7.54 -1.38 9.41
N LEU A 200 -7.51 -2.21 8.37
CA LEU A 200 -7.03 -1.82 7.05
C LEU A 200 -7.91 -0.73 6.40
N PHE A 201 -9.23 -0.81 6.57
CA PHE A 201 -10.14 0.24 6.11
C PHE A 201 -9.90 1.54 6.86
N SER A 202 -9.72 1.49 8.19
CA SER A 202 -9.39 2.66 9.00
C SER A 202 -8.05 3.29 8.57
N ALA A 203 -7.04 2.46 8.30
CA ALA A 203 -5.75 2.89 7.78
C ALA A 203 -5.89 3.61 6.44
N PHE A 204 -6.65 3.02 5.51
CA PHE A 204 -6.91 3.62 4.21
C PHE A 204 -7.59 4.99 4.35
N VAL A 205 -8.62 5.09 5.21
CA VAL A 205 -9.32 6.35 5.48
C VAL A 205 -8.37 7.42 5.99
N ASP A 206 -7.59 7.12 7.04
CA ASP A 206 -6.68 8.10 7.64
C ASP A 206 -5.57 8.52 6.66
N TYR A 207 -4.99 7.58 5.91
CA TYR A 207 -3.93 7.87 4.93
C TYR A 207 -4.48 8.70 3.76
N TYR A 208 -5.68 8.38 3.28
CA TYR A 208 -6.27 9.10 2.15
C TYR A 208 -6.67 10.53 2.53
N LYS A 209 -7.22 10.74 3.74
CA LYS A 209 -7.49 12.08 4.29
C LYS A 209 -6.21 12.88 4.45
N ALA A 210 -5.16 12.29 5.02
CA ALA A 210 -3.85 12.95 5.13
C ALA A 210 -3.31 13.35 3.75
N TRP A 211 -3.44 12.48 2.74
CA TRP A 211 -3.04 12.81 1.38
C TRP A 211 -3.85 13.95 0.77
N LEU A 212 -5.17 13.98 0.94
CA LEU A 212 -6.02 15.08 0.48
C LEU A 212 -5.66 16.41 1.15
N GLU A 213 -5.33 16.40 2.45
CA GLU A 213 -4.83 17.59 3.14
C GLU A 213 -3.51 18.10 2.52
N LEU A 214 -2.58 17.20 2.16
CA LEU A 214 -1.35 17.57 1.46
C LEU A 214 -1.65 18.19 0.08
N VAL A 215 -2.57 17.60 -0.69
CA VAL A 215 -2.99 18.12 -2.00
C VAL A 215 -3.61 19.53 -1.87
N ASN A 216 -4.50 19.73 -0.89
CA ASN A 216 -5.14 21.03 -0.67
C ASN A 216 -4.12 22.12 -0.35
N ASN A 217 -3.16 21.79 0.52
CA ASN A 217 -2.11 22.72 0.96
C ASN A 217 -0.94 22.86 -0.03
N ALA A 218 -0.89 22.05 -1.10
CA ALA A 218 0.18 22.08 -2.07
C ALA A 218 0.17 23.42 -2.84
N ALA A 219 1.31 24.11 -2.81
CA ALA A 219 1.58 25.25 -3.66
C ALA A 219 1.97 24.76 -5.06
N GLU A 220 1.50 25.49 -6.07
CA GLU A 220 1.89 25.25 -7.46
C GLU A 220 3.35 25.65 -7.67
N GLU A 221 4.15 24.76 -8.24
CA GLU A 221 5.51 25.07 -8.69
C GLU A 221 5.45 25.77 -10.04
N THR A 222 6.17 26.89 -10.17
CA THR A 222 6.14 27.73 -11.38
C THR A 222 7.52 27.84 -12.03
N ILE A 223 8.57 27.35 -11.36
CA ILE A 223 9.94 27.36 -11.86
C ILE A 223 10.11 26.18 -12.84
N PRO A 224 10.39 26.42 -14.14
CA PRO A 224 10.43 25.37 -15.15
C PRO A 224 11.40 24.22 -14.85
N SER A 225 12.58 24.51 -14.28
CA SER A 225 13.55 23.46 -13.94
C SER A 225 13.06 22.54 -12.83
N ARG A 226 12.27 23.05 -11.87
CA ARG A 226 11.68 22.23 -10.80
C ARG A 226 10.48 21.42 -11.29
N LEU A 227 9.67 21.99 -12.19
CA LEU A 227 8.62 21.26 -12.91
C LEU A 227 9.19 20.06 -13.67
N MET A 228 10.30 20.25 -14.37
CA MET A 228 11.00 19.15 -15.05
C MET A 228 11.44 18.05 -14.07
N VAL A 229 11.96 18.43 -12.89
CA VAL A 229 12.36 17.47 -11.85
C VAL A 229 11.15 16.69 -11.30
N ASN A 230 10.02 17.36 -11.02
CA ASN A 230 8.78 16.69 -10.57
C ASN A 230 8.24 15.72 -11.63
N ARG A 231 8.18 16.18 -12.89
CA ARG A 231 7.73 15.37 -14.02
C ARG A 231 8.62 14.16 -14.24
N GLU A 232 9.94 14.34 -14.20
CA GLU A 232 10.90 13.24 -14.33
C GLU A 232 10.78 12.23 -13.18
N ALA A 233 10.61 12.71 -11.94
CA ALA A 233 10.44 11.85 -10.78
C ALA A 233 9.16 11.00 -10.88
N GLN A 234 8.04 11.61 -11.29
CA GLN A 234 6.79 10.89 -11.52
C GLN A 234 6.95 9.87 -12.66
N HIS A 235 7.57 10.27 -13.77
CA HIS A 235 7.84 9.38 -14.90
C HIS A 235 8.70 8.18 -14.47
N ARG A 236 9.79 8.39 -13.71
CA ARG A 236 10.63 7.33 -13.17
C ARG A 236 9.86 6.34 -12.30
N TYR A 237 8.95 6.82 -11.45
CA TYR A 237 8.07 5.97 -10.64
C TYR A 237 7.14 5.12 -11.53
N LEU A 238 6.50 5.74 -12.53
CA LEU A 238 5.61 5.03 -13.45
C LEU A 238 6.37 3.99 -14.27
N SER A 239 7.57 4.32 -14.78
CA SER A 239 8.44 3.38 -15.50
C SER A 239 8.81 2.18 -14.63
N TRP A 240 9.15 2.41 -13.34
CA TRP A 240 9.45 1.32 -12.42
C TRP A 240 8.26 0.38 -12.23
N ARG A 241 7.08 0.94 -11.90
CA ARG A 241 5.88 0.16 -11.62
C ARG A 241 5.40 -0.57 -12.88
N ALA A 242 5.34 0.10 -14.03
CA ALA A 242 4.92 -0.49 -15.31
C ALA A 242 5.80 -1.65 -15.78
N GLU A 243 7.04 -1.75 -15.29
CA GLU A 243 7.95 -2.85 -15.61
C GLU A 243 7.97 -3.94 -14.52
N LYS A 244 8.00 -3.56 -13.24
CA LYS A 244 8.36 -4.45 -12.11
C LYS A 244 7.25 -4.72 -11.11
N ASP A 245 6.06 -4.15 -11.28
CA ASP A 245 4.94 -4.37 -10.34
C ASP A 245 4.58 -5.86 -10.20
N PRO A 246 4.39 -6.36 -8.97
CA PRO A 246 4.13 -7.77 -8.74
C PRO A 246 2.80 -8.28 -9.30
N GLY A 247 1.83 -7.39 -9.55
CA GLY A 247 0.49 -7.72 -10.03
C GLY A 247 0.42 -8.14 -11.50
N HIS A 248 1.46 -7.86 -12.31
CA HIS A 248 1.44 -8.14 -13.76
C HIS A 248 1.18 -9.61 -14.10
N GLY A 249 1.76 -10.53 -13.34
CA GLY A 249 1.56 -11.98 -13.58
C GLY A 249 0.10 -12.39 -13.40
N LEU A 250 -0.61 -11.80 -12.44
CA LEU A 250 -2.04 -12.05 -12.23
C LEU A 250 -2.86 -11.51 -13.40
N LEU A 251 -2.60 -10.28 -13.84
CA LEU A 251 -3.31 -9.68 -14.98
C LEU A 251 -3.14 -10.51 -16.25
N LYS A 252 -1.90 -10.92 -16.56
CA LYS A 252 -1.60 -11.80 -17.71
C LYS A 252 -2.40 -13.10 -17.66
N LYS A 253 -2.53 -13.70 -16.48
CA LYS A 253 -3.33 -14.92 -16.29
C LYS A 253 -4.82 -14.67 -16.49
N LEU A 254 -5.34 -13.52 -16.08
CA LEU A 254 -6.77 -13.21 -16.15
C LEU A 254 -7.23 -12.75 -17.54
N ILE A 255 -6.48 -11.86 -18.19
CA ILE A 255 -6.89 -11.16 -19.42
C ILE A 255 -5.94 -11.35 -20.60
N GLY A 256 -4.88 -12.16 -20.44
CA GLY A 256 -3.88 -12.42 -21.49
C GLY A 256 -2.80 -11.33 -21.58
N GLU A 257 -1.69 -11.67 -22.24
CA GLU A 257 -0.47 -10.83 -22.30
C GLU A 257 -0.74 -9.44 -22.91
N MET A 258 -1.42 -9.39 -24.06
CA MET A 258 -1.63 -8.15 -24.81
C MET A 258 -2.48 -7.15 -24.04
N LEU A 259 -3.63 -7.59 -23.50
CA LEU A 259 -4.52 -6.73 -22.72
C LEU A 259 -3.92 -6.36 -21.36
N ALA A 260 -3.18 -7.28 -20.72
CA ALA A 260 -2.47 -6.96 -19.48
C ALA A 260 -1.42 -5.86 -19.72
N LYS A 261 -0.67 -5.93 -20.82
CA LYS A 261 0.31 -4.89 -21.17
C LYS A 261 -0.35 -3.55 -21.46
N ASP A 262 -1.46 -3.54 -22.21
CA ASP A 262 -2.26 -2.33 -22.47
C ASP A 262 -2.79 -1.72 -21.16
N LEU A 263 -3.44 -2.53 -20.31
CA LEU A 263 -3.99 -2.08 -19.03
C LEU A 263 -2.91 -1.52 -18.09
N VAL A 264 -1.74 -2.18 -18.01
CA VAL A 264 -0.63 -1.73 -17.17
C VAL A 264 -0.11 -0.37 -17.62
N ARG A 265 0.21 -0.22 -18.91
CA ARG A 265 0.86 1.00 -19.41
C ARG A 265 -0.10 2.15 -19.58
N ASN A 266 -1.27 1.87 -20.14
CA ASN A 266 -2.18 2.91 -20.60
C ASN A 266 -3.30 3.24 -19.59
N PHE A 267 -3.43 2.47 -18.49
CA PHE A 267 -4.38 2.76 -17.42
C PHE A 267 -3.72 2.83 -16.03
N LEU A 268 -3.14 1.73 -15.54
CA LEU A 268 -2.61 1.66 -14.16
C LEU A 268 -1.45 2.65 -13.93
N PHE A 269 -0.59 2.78 -14.94
CA PHE A 269 0.57 3.67 -14.94
C PHE A 269 0.56 4.63 -16.14
N ASN A 270 -0.63 5.08 -16.54
CA ASN A 270 -0.79 6.12 -17.56
C ASN A 270 0.06 7.35 -17.20
N GLY A 271 0.80 7.86 -18.20
CA GLY A 271 1.88 8.83 -18.02
C GLY A 271 3.25 8.25 -18.31
N VAL A 272 3.41 6.91 -18.35
CA VAL A 272 4.71 6.27 -18.65
C VAL A 272 5.20 6.52 -20.08
N ASP A 273 4.30 6.79 -21.01
CA ASP A 273 4.64 7.07 -22.42
C ASP A 273 4.51 8.57 -22.76
N GLU A 274 3.92 9.37 -21.86
CA GLU A 274 3.58 10.79 -22.08
C GLU A 274 4.43 11.76 -21.22
N LEU A 275 4.84 11.36 -20.01
CA LEU A 275 5.56 12.26 -19.10
C LEU A 275 7.06 12.33 -19.39
N GLY A 276 7.63 11.40 -20.15
CA GLY A 276 9.04 11.43 -20.50
C GLY A 276 9.40 10.47 -21.63
N SER A 277 10.65 10.56 -22.09
CA SER A 277 11.18 9.71 -23.17
C SER A 277 12.27 8.73 -22.71
N LYS A 278 12.72 8.84 -21.45
CA LYS A 278 13.68 7.90 -20.85
C LYS A 278 13.07 6.51 -20.75
N ARG A 279 13.81 5.49 -21.18
CA ARG A 279 13.42 4.08 -21.06
C ARG A 279 13.71 3.57 -19.66
N PHE A 280 13.16 2.41 -19.30
CA PHE A 280 13.40 1.77 -18.01
C PHE A 280 14.90 1.62 -17.69
N LEU A 281 15.72 1.19 -18.66
CA LEU A 281 17.17 1.01 -18.48
C LEU A 281 17.94 2.33 -18.31
N ASP A 282 17.36 3.46 -18.72
CA ASP A 282 17.99 4.77 -18.51
C ASP A 282 17.87 5.20 -17.04
N TYR A 283 16.82 4.74 -16.33
CA TYR A 283 16.64 4.97 -14.89
C TYR A 283 17.23 3.87 -14.00
N PHE A 284 17.21 2.62 -14.48
CA PHE A 284 17.59 1.43 -13.73
C PHE A 284 18.60 0.58 -14.52
N PRO A 285 19.81 1.12 -14.79
CA PRO A 285 20.82 0.44 -15.61
C PRO A 285 21.28 -0.88 -14.99
N GLU A 286 21.07 -1.10 -13.68
CA GLU A 286 21.37 -2.38 -13.02
C GLU A 286 20.57 -3.57 -13.56
N TYR A 287 19.50 -3.33 -14.33
CA TYR A 287 18.70 -4.36 -15.01
C TYR A 287 19.12 -4.63 -16.46
N TYR A 288 20.20 -4.01 -16.95
CA TYR A 288 20.66 -4.24 -18.31
C TYR A 288 21.12 -5.69 -18.53
N CYS A 289 20.63 -6.34 -19.58
CA CYS A 289 21.16 -7.59 -20.12
C CYS A 289 22.09 -7.29 -21.31
N GLU A 290 23.08 -8.14 -21.56
CA GLU A 290 24.06 -7.98 -22.66
C GLU A 290 23.41 -7.86 -24.05
N ASP A 291 22.23 -8.43 -24.25
CA ASP A 291 21.43 -8.34 -25.48
C ASP A 291 20.63 -7.03 -25.61
N GLY A 292 20.79 -6.10 -24.67
CA GLY A 292 20.08 -4.83 -24.63
C GLY A 292 18.66 -4.91 -24.06
N THR A 293 18.22 -6.08 -23.59
CA THR A 293 16.90 -6.25 -22.97
C THR A 293 16.89 -5.95 -21.47
N VAL A 294 15.70 -5.87 -20.88
CA VAL A 294 15.51 -5.72 -19.44
C VAL A 294 15.57 -7.09 -18.76
N ASN A 295 16.41 -7.22 -17.74
CA ASN A 295 16.51 -8.45 -16.95
C ASN A 295 15.15 -8.83 -16.36
N THR A 296 14.74 -10.08 -16.56
CA THR A 296 13.41 -10.58 -16.14
C THR A 296 13.27 -10.75 -14.63
N LYS A 297 14.37 -10.72 -13.86
CA LYS A 297 14.32 -10.70 -12.40
C LYS A 297 13.52 -9.49 -11.94
N ARG A 298 12.73 -9.69 -10.87
CA ARG A 298 12.05 -8.58 -10.19
C ARG A 298 13.04 -7.70 -9.42
N SER A 299 14.07 -8.32 -8.86
CA SER A 299 15.06 -7.68 -8.00
C SER A 299 16.45 -8.17 -8.39
N MET A 300 17.36 -7.23 -8.62
CA MET A 300 18.77 -7.53 -8.86
C MET A 300 19.51 -7.72 -7.53
N ALA A 301 19.15 -6.94 -6.50
CA ALA A 301 19.68 -7.07 -5.15
C ALA A 301 19.06 -8.23 -4.35
N GLY A 302 17.91 -8.76 -4.78
CA GLY A 302 17.13 -9.75 -4.05
C GLY A 302 16.22 -9.13 -2.98
N LYS A 303 15.53 -9.99 -2.23
CA LYS A 303 14.65 -9.54 -1.15
C LYS A 303 15.44 -9.30 0.14
N SER A 304 15.22 -8.15 0.77
CA SER A 304 15.87 -7.77 2.04
C SER A 304 14.84 -7.12 2.99
N TYR A 305 15.32 -6.60 4.12
CA TYR A 305 14.55 -5.89 5.14
C TYR A 305 13.50 -6.77 5.82
N GLU A 306 13.98 -7.77 6.58
CA GLU A 306 13.12 -8.63 7.42
C GLU A 306 12.35 -7.82 8.47
N HIS A 307 12.92 -6.69 8.90
CA HIS A 307 12.29 -5.74 9.81
C HIS A 307 12.03 -4.39 9.11
N ARG A 308 11.14 -3.58 9.69
CA ARG A 308 10.82 -2.24 9.19
C ARG A 308 12.12 -1.41 9.12
N PRO A 309 12.49 -0.87 7.95
CA PRO A 309 13.78 -0.20 7.76
C PRO A 309 13.75 1.30 8.11
N TRP A 310 12.73 1.76 8.83
CA TRP A 310 12.62 3.12 9.36
C TRP A 310 12.41 3.09 10.87
N ASP A 311 13.07 4.00 11.58
CA ASP A 311 12.84 4.18 13.00
C ASP A 311 11.59 5.06 13.30
N LYS A 312 11.33 5.31 14.59
CA LYS A 312 10.18 6.12 15.03
C LYS A 312 10.28 7.59 14.63
N THR A 313 11.47 8.07 14.25
CA THR A 313 11.69 9.44 13.76
C THR A 313 11.61 9.54 12.24
N GLY A 314 11.37 8.41 11.55
CA GLY A 314 11.32 8.32 10.10
C GLY A 314 12.71 8.29 9.43
N GLU A 315 13.78 8.11 10.21
CA GLU A 315 15.12 7.92 9.68
C GLU A 315 15.27 6.51 9.11
N PHE A 316 15.95 6.41 7.97
CA PHE A 316 16.22 5.12 7.34
C PHE A 316 17.36 4.42 8.08
N ILE A 317 17.09 3.22 8.60
CA ILE A 317 18.04 2.39 9.35
C ILE A 317 18.29 1.04 8.66
N GLY A 318 17.76 0.86 7.44
CA GLY A 318 17.76 -0.43 6.74
C GLY A 318 19.16 -1.00 6.49
N ASP A 319 20.18 -0.15 6.31
CA ASP A 319 21.57 -0.58 6.10
C ASP A 319 22.22 -1.16 7.35
N LEU A 320 21.75 -0.76 8.55
CA LEU A 320 22.21 -1.31 9.83
C LEU A 320 21.60 -2.69 10.13
N THR A 321 20.53 -3.05 9.41
CA THR A 321 19.71 -4.25 9.66
C THR A 321 19.72 -5.25 8.49
N LYS A 322 20.67 -5.13 7.54
CA LYS A 322 20.82 -6.09 6.44
C LYS A 322 21.26 -7.47 6.98
N SER A 323 20.29 -8.33 7.27
CA SER A 323 20.48 -9.76 7.61
C SER A 323 19.73 -10.69 6.64
#